data_AF-A0A653CCM4-F1
#
_entry.id   AF-A0A653CCM4-F1
#
_cell.length_a   1.000
_cell.length_b   1.000
_cell.length_c   1.000
_cell.angle_alpha   90.00
_cell.angle_beta   90.00
_cell.angle_gamma   90.00
#
_symmetry.space_group_name_H-M   'P 1'
#
loop_
_entity.id
_entity.type
_entity.pdbx_description
1 polymer ?
#
loop_
_entity_poly.entity_id
_entity_poly.type
_entity_poly.pdbx_seq_one_letter_code
_entity_poly.pdbx_strand_id
1 'polypeptide(L)'
;MASKREAKKNQKTKSKDFNTLVLSDVLCPVCRGILIEPVTLPCSHAFCFSCFQGIVNNTNLICPLCRVRMTSWFRKTQKACKLLDEELWEAIKTKFPGQVSNKLCGVDDIVEEEKIIVVARPGEIRKEYERQKQNEEEELRKLREAEAKASQMLIKKLEQEDDYKRAVMEEKMKIDAIIAKKLAKRLTFILPRKIQIKSEVHWIDLL
;
A
#
# COMPACT_ATOMS: atom_id res chain seq x y z
N MET A 1 14.06 -7.23 -28.81
CA MET A 1 13.46 -6.92 -27.50
C MET A 1 12.35 -7.93 -27.23
N ALA A 2 12.64 -9.02 -26.53
CA ALA A 2 11.66 -10.04 -26.17
C ALA A 2 11.49 -10.03 -24.65
N SER A 3 10.44 -9.36 -24.17
CA SER A 3 10.18 -9.22 -22.73
C SER A 3 9.37 -10.40 -22.22
N LYS A 4 9.87 -10.98 -21.13
CA LYS A 4 9.44 -12.20 -20.44
C LYS A 4 7.93 -12.21 -20.14
N ARG A 5 7.23 -13.27 -20.55
CA ARG A 5 5.92 -13.62 -19.99
C ARG A 5 6.15 -14.34 -18.66
N GLU A 6 5.89 -13.65 -17.57
CA GLU A 6 5.91 -14.22 -16.22
C GLU A 6 4.78 -15.23 -16.04
N ALA A 7 5.16 -16.49 -15.83
CA ALA A 7 4.25 -17.57 -15.50
C ALA A 7 3.79 -17.42 -14.04
N LYS A 8 2.50 -17.13 -13.82
CA LYS A 8 1.91 -17.13 -12.48
C LYS A 8 1.91 -18.56 -11.91
N LYS A 9 2.51 -18.67 -10.73
CA LYS A 9 2.83 -19.90 -10.00
C LYS A 9 1.60 -20.72 -9.60
N ASN A 10 1.64 -21.98 -10.02
CA ASN A 10 1.40 -23.21 -9.26
C ASN A 10 0.55 -23.09 -7.97
N GLN A 11 -0.76 -23.31 -8.08
CA GLN A 11 -1.60 -23.59 -6.93
C GLN A 11 -1.44 -25.08 -6.57
N LYS A 12 -0.80 -25.32 -5.42
CA LYS A 12 -0.68 -26.62 -4.75
C LYS A 12 -2.03 -27.34 -4.73
N THR A 13 -2.03 -28.60 -5.15
CA THR A 13 -3.13 -29.56 -4.99
C THR A 13 -3.46 -29.73 -3.50
N LYS A 14 -4.48 -29.02 -3.00
CA LYS A 14 -5.07 -29.30 -1.70
C LYS A 14 -5.95 -30.55 -1.81
N SER A 15 -5.78 -31.50 -0.91
CA SER A 15 -6.68 -32.63 -0.69
C SER A 15 -8.10 -32.10 -0.45
N LYS A 16 -9.06 -32.50 -1.29
CA LYS A 16 -10.46 -32.10 -1.13
C LYS A 16 -11.08 -32.91 0.00
N ASP A 17 -11.33 -32.28 1.15
CA ASP A 17 -12.16 -32.88 2.20
C ASP A 17 -13.64 -32.64 1.85
N PHE A 18 -14.30 -33.71 1.40
CA PHE A 18 -15.71 -33.64 1.00
C PHE A 18 -16.68 -33.70 2.18
N ASN A 19 -16.21 -33.91 3.42
CA ASN A 19 -17.07 -34.03 4.61
C ASN A 19 -17.69 -32.69 5.05
N THR A 20 -17.17 -31.54 4.61
CA THR A 20 -17.68 -30.21 5.00
C THR A 20 -18.32 -29.43 3.84
N LEU A 21 -18.61 -30.07 2.71
CA LEU A 21 -19.30 -29.43 1.58
C LEU A 21 -20.63 -28.78 1.97
N VAL A 22 -20.80 -27.51 1.63
CA VAL A 22 -22.06 -26.75 1.73
C VAL A 22 -22.69 -26.64 0.33
N LEU A 23 -24.01 -26.39 0.25
CA LEU A 23 -24.72 -26.34 -1.03
C LEU A 23 -24.12 -25.32 -2.01
N SER A 24 -23.68 -24.17 -1.50
CA SER A 24 -23.01 -23.10 -2.25
C SER A 24 -21.74 -23.55 -2.97
N ASP A 25 -21.01 -24.53 -2.43
CA ASP A 25 -19.76 -25.03 -2.99
C ASP A 25 -19.97 -25.90 -4.23
N VAL A 26 -21.19 -26.42 -4.42
CA VAL A 26 -21.54 -27.37 -5.47
C VAL A 26 -22.56 -26.79 -6.46
N LEU A 27 -22.72 -25.47 -6.51
CA LEU A 27 -23.52 -24.79 -7.52
C LEU A 27 -22.69 -24.50 -8.77
N CYS A 28 -23.29 -24.72 -9.94
CA CYS A 28 -22.67 -24.39 -11.20
C CYS A 28 -22.72 -22.87 -11.43
N PRO A 29 -21.58 -22.20 -11.70
CA PRO A 29 -21.56 -20.75 -11.91
C PRO A 29 -22.23 -20.30 -13.22
N VAL A 30 -22.50 -21.23 -14.15
CA VAL A 30 -23.12 -20.95 -15.45
C VAL A 30 -24.64 -21.01 -15.37
N CYS A 31 -25.20 -22.14 -14.92
CA CYS A 31 -26.65 -22.32 -14.82
C CYS A 31 -27.22 -22.07 -13.42
N ARG A 32 -26.38 -21.74 -12.44
CA ARG A 32 -26.74 -21.44 -11.03
C ARG A 32 -27.40 -22.57 -10.23
N GLY A 33 -27.76 -23.70 -10.82
CA GLY A 33 -28.22 -24.89 -10.09
C GLY A 33 -27.07 -25.83 -9.68
N ILE A 34 -27.39 -26.88 -8.92
CA ILE A 34 -26.42 -27.89 -8.46
C ILE A 34 -25.64 -28.54 -9.61
N LEU A 35 -24.37 -28.87 -9.41
CA LEU A 35 -23.54 -29.52 -10.40
C LEU A 35 -24.07 -30.92 -10.74
N ILE A 36 -24.44 -31.15 -12.01
CA ILE A 36 -24.77 -32.48 -12.55
C ILE A 36 -23.61 -32.93 -13.42
N GLU A 37 -23.05 -34.11 -13.11
CA GLU A 37 -21.87 -34.66 -13.77
C GLU A 37 -20.73 -33.60 -13.84
N PRO A 38 -20.19 -33.19 -12.69
CA PRO A 38 -19.24 -32.08 -12.62
C PRO A 38 -17.98 -32.34 -13.44
N VAL A 39 -17.55 -31.33 -14.19
CA VAL A 39 -16.25 -31.27 -14.88
C VAL A 39 -15.38 -30.25 -14.16
N THR A 40 -14.35 -30.71 -13.46
CA THR A 40 -13.36 -29.85 -12.79
C THR A 40 -12.24 -29.49 -13.76
N LEU A 41 -12.14 -28.20 -14.08
CA LEU A 41 -11.09 -27.65 -14.94
C LEU A 41 -9.71 -27.68 -14.24
N PRO A 42 -8.59 -27.59 -14.98
CA PRO A 42 -7.24 -27.52 -14.40
C PRO A 42 -7.01 -26.26 -13.54
N CYS A 43 -7.91 -25.27 -13.62
CA CYS A 43 -7.94 -24.08 -12.77
C CYS A 43 -8.83 -24.24 -11.53
N SER A 44 -9.19 -25.49 -11.18
CA SER A 44 -10.04 -25.90 -10.05
C SER A 44 -11.48 -25.39 -10.02
N HIS A 45 -11.96 -24.73 -11.07
CA HIS A 45 -13.38 -24.41 -11.21
C HIS A 45 -14.15 -25.59 -11.78
N ALA A 46 -15.36 -25.86 -11.26
CA ALA A 46 -16.22 -26.95 -11.68
C ALA A 46 -17.50 -26.44 -12.37
N PHE A 47 -17.98 -27.19 -13.36
CA PHE A 47 -19.18 -26.88 -14.14
C PHE A 47 -19.99 -28.16 -14.37
N CYS A 48 -21.31 -28.06 -14.61
CA CYS A 48 -22.09 -29.21 -15.07
C CYS A 48 -21.57 -29.68 -16.43
N PHE A 49 -21.69 -30.96 -16.75
CA PHE A 49 -21.27 -31.49 -18.05
C PHE A 49 -21.91 -30.75 -19.23
N SER A 50 -23.22 -30.49 -19.16
CA SER A 50 -23.95 -29.73 -20.18
C SER A 50 -23.42 -28.29 -20.36
N CYS A 51 -23.14 -27.60 -19.25
CA CYS A 51 -22.54 -26.26 -19.27
C CYS A 51 -21.13 -26.29 -19.84
N PHE A 52 -20.35 -27.31 -19.51
CA PHE A 52 -19.02 -27.52 -20.07
C PHE A 52 -19.06 -27.75 -21.58
N GLN A 53 -20.00 -28.55 -22.10
CA GLN A 53 -20.19 -28.71 -23.55
C GLN A 53 -20.47 -27.37 -24.25
N GLY A 54 -21.27 -26.50 -23.63
CA GLY A 54 -21.49 -25.14 -24.13
C GLY A 54 -20.19 -24.31 -24.19
N ILE A 55 -19.32 -24.44 -23.18
CA ILE A 55 -17.99 -23.80 -23.16
C ILE A 55 -17.13 -24.30 -24.32
N VAL A 56 -17.09 -25.62 -24.57
CA VAL A 56 -16.35 -26.22 -25.69
C VAL A 56 -16.81 -25.64 -27.03
N ASN A 57 -18.12 -25.54 -27.24
CA ASN A 57 -18.70 -25.12 -28.51
C ASN A 57 -18.60 -23.61 -28.76
N ASN A 58 -18.76 -22.78 -27.72
CA ASN A 58 -19.00 -21.35 -27.89
C ASN A 58 -17.84 -20.45 -27.45
N THR A 59 -16.93 -20.90 -26.59
CA THR A 59 -15.99 -20.01 -25.86
C THR A 59 -14.51 -20.27 -26.11
N ASN A 60 -14.17 -20.93 -27.22
CA ASN A 60 -12.78 -21.33 -27.53
C ASN A 60 -12.13 -22.11 -26.38
N LEU A 61 -12.96 -22.93 -25.72
CA LEU A 61 -12.72 -23.72 -24.53
C LEU A 61 -12.51 -22.93 -23.23
N ILE A 62 -12.42 -21.60 -23.19
CA ILE A 62 -11.86 -20.79 -22.07
C ILE A 62 -12.71 -20.87 -20.79
N CYS A 63 -12.08 -20.98 -19.60
CA CYS A 63 -12.80 -20.95 -18.33
C CYS A 63 -13.56 -19.62 -18.12
N PRO A 64 -14.90 -19.62 -17.93
CA PRO A 64 -15.69 -18.40 -17.73
C PRO A 64 -15.34 -17.59 -16.48
N LEU A 65 -14.82 -18.24 -15.43
CA LEU A 65 -14.55 -17.59 -14.15
C LEU A 65 -13.18 -16.90 -14.11
N CYS A 66 -12.13 -17.60 -14.53
CA CYS A 66 -10.75 -17.09 -14.42
C CYS A 66 -10.03 -16.89 -15.75
N ARG A 67 -10.70 -17.14 -16.87
CA ARG A 67 -10.19 -16.96 -18.25
C ARG A 67 -8.93 -17.78 -18.59
N VAL A 68 -8.62 -18.81 -17.80
CA VAL A 68 -7.52 -19.75 -18.08
C VAL A 68 -7.82 -20.57 -19.33
N ARG A 69 -6.79 -20.80 -20.16
CA ARG A 69 -6.83 -21.68 -21.33
C ARG A 69 -6.43 -23.12 -20.96
N MET A 70 -7.15 -24.10 -21.50
CA MET A 70 -7.30 -25.50 -21.14
C MET A 70 -7.43 -26.38 -22.41
N THR A 71 -7.13 -25.86 -23.60
CA THR A 71 -7.16 -26.61 -24.86
C THR A 71 -6.29 -27.85 -24.80
N SER A 72 -5.07 -27.73 -24.26
CA SER A 72 -4.14 -28.85 -24.10
C SER A 72 -4.63 -29.87 -23.07
N TRP A 73 -5.28 -29.41 -22.00
CA TRP A 73 -5.89 -30.29 -21.01
C TRP A 73 -7.06 -31.05 -21.62
N PHE A 74 -7.99 -30.36 -22.27
CA PHE A 74 -9.16 -30.97 -22.90
C PHE A 74 -8.79 -32.08 -23.89
N ARG A 75 -7.82 -31.83 -24.78
CA ARG A 75 -7.35 -32.87 -25.73
C ARG A 75 -6.78 -34.11 -25.04
N LYS A 76 -6.10 -33.96 -23.89
CA LYS A 76 -5.56 -35.09 -23.12
C LYS A 76 -6.67 -35.83 -22.39
N THR A 77 -7.51 -35.10 -21.69
CA THR A 77 -8.61 -35.63 -20.88
C THR A 77 -9.67 -36.32 -21.72
N GLN A 78 -9.98 -35.77 -22.91
CA GLN A 78 -10.89 -36.37 -23.88
C GLN A 78 -10.36 -37.71 -24.41
N LYS A 79 -9.06 -37.80 -24.74
CA LYS A 79 -8.43 -39.07 -25.16
C LYS A 79 -8.43 -40.13 -24.07
N ALA A 80 -8.32 -39.71 -22.81
CA ALA A 80 -8.33 -40.59 -21.66
C ALA A 80 -9.75 -40.90 -21.14
N CYS A 81 -10.80 -40.35 -21.77
CA CYS A 81 -12.20 -40.48 -21.34
C CYS A 81 -12.45 -40.12 -19.86
N LYS A 82 -11.65 -39.23 -19.26
CA LYS A 82 -11.68 -38.89 -17.82
C LYS A 82 -12.10 -37.45 -17.57
N LEU A 83 -13.21 -37.03 -18.18
CA LEU A 83 -13.64 -35.63 -18.14
C LEU A 83 -14.41 -35.28 -16.86
N LEU A 84 -15.11 -36.26 -16.29
CA LEU A 84 -15.89 -36.09 -15.07
C LEU A 84 -15.01 -36.17 -13.83
N ASP A 85 -15.29 -35.29 -12.87
CA ASP A 85 -14.75 -35.39 -11.52
C ASP A 85 -15.63 -36.36 -10.73
N GLU A 86 -15.33 -37.66 -10.86
CA GLU A 86 -16.09 -38.75 -10.25
C GLU A 86 -16.14 -38.62 -8.72
N GLU A 87 -15.04 -38.24 -8.07
CA GLU A 87 -14.99 -38.05 -6.62
C GLU A 87 -15.95 -36.93 -6.16
N LEU A 88 -15.94 -35.78 -6.86
CA LEU A 88 -16.87 -34.70 -6.58
C LEU A 88 -18.32 -35.11 -6.89
N TRP A 89 -18.54 -35.92 -7.92
CA TRP A 89 -19.88 -36.38 -8.28
C TRP A 89 -20.48 -37.32 -7.23
N GLU A 90 -19.71 -38.29 -6.74
CA GLU A 90 -20.16 -39.17 -5.67
C GLU A 90 -20.45 -38.39 -4.38
N ALA A 91 -19.62 -37.40 -4.04
CA ALA A 91 -19.84 -36.53 -2.89
C ALA A 91 -21.14 -35.72 -3.02
N ILE A 92 -21.43 -35.18 -4.21
CA ILE A 92 -22.67 -34.42 -4.47
C ILE A 92 -23.90 -35.33 -4.35
N LYS A 93 -23.88 -36.51 -4.99
CA LYS A 93 -25.00 -37.46 -4.94
C LYS A 93 -25.30 -37.92 -3.52
N THR A 94 -24.25 -38.16 -2.72
CA THR A 94 -24.40 -38.64 -1.34
C THR A 94 -24.97 -37.56 -0.42
N LYS A 95 -24.52 -36.31 -0.57
CA LYS A 95 -24.88 -35.22 0.36
C LYS A 95 -26.12 -34.42 -0.03
N PHE A 96 -26.39 -34.28 -1.32
CA PHE A 96 -27.45 -33.43 -1.86
C PHE A 96 -28.38 -34.20 -2.83
N PRO A 97 -28.90 -35.39 -2.45
CA PRO A 97 -29.70 -36.21 -3.35
C PRO A 97 -31.00 -35.53 -3.81
N GLY A 98 -31.63 -34.75 -2.93
CA GLY A 98 -32.86 -34.02 -3.26
C GLY A 98 -32.64 -32.98 -4.36
N GLN A 99 -31.59 -32.17 -4.24
CA GLN A 99 -31.25 -31.13 -5.21
C GLN A 99 -30.84 -31.73 -6.56
N VAL A 100 -30.11 -32.85 -6.55
CA VAL A 100 -29.79 -33.60 -7.78
C VAL A 100 -31.07 -34.11 -8.44
N SER A 101 -31.97 -34.73 -7.68
CA SER A 101 -33.24 -35.24 -8.22
C SER A 101 -34.12 -34.11 -8.78
N ASN A 102 -34.21 -32.98 -8.08
CA ASN A 102 -34.99 -31.81 -8.51
C ASN A 102 -34.46 -31.30 -9.85
N LYS A 103 -33.14 -31.14 -9.95
CA LYS A 103 -32.53 -30.68 -11.19
C LYS A 103 -32.72 -31.66 -12.36
N LEU A 104 -32.67 -32.97 -12.11
CA LEU A 104 -32.93 -33.99 -13.12
C LEU A 104 -34.40 -34.04 -13.56
N CYS A 105 -35.36 -33.65 -12.71
CA CYS A 105 -36.77 -33.54 -13.08
C CYS A 105 -37.15 -32.16 -13.66
N GLY A 106 -36.17 -31.26 -13.86
CA GLY A 106 -36.39 -29.94 -14.46
C GLY A 106 -36.84 -28.86 -13.48
N VAL A 107 -36.75 -29.13 -12.18
CA VAL A 107 -36.97 -28.13 -11.12
C VAL A 107 -35.61 -27.49 -10.79
N ASP A 108 -35.35 -26.33 -11.38
CA ASP A 108 -34.20 -25.51 -11.03
C ASP A 108 -34.51 -24.70 -9.76
N ASP A 109 -34.17 -25.25 -8.59
CA ASP A 109 -34.15 -24.49 -7.34
C ASP A 109 -33.01 -23.47 -7.41
N ILE A 110 -33.29 -22.26 -7.90
CA ILE A 110 -32.36 -21.14 -7.78
C ILE A 110 -32.26 -20.82 -6.29
N VAL A 111 -31.21 -21.32 -5.64
CA VAL A 111 -30.85 -20.91 -4.29
C VAL A 111 -30.28 -19.50 -4.40
N GLU A 112 -31.16 -18.50 -4.42
CA GLU A 112 -30.73 -17.12 -4.21
C GLU A 112 -30.20 -17.03 -2.79
N GLU A 113 -28.89 -17.15 -2.62
CA GLU A 113 -28.23 -16.53 -1.47
C GLU A 113 -28.56 -15.04 -1.56
N GLU A 114 -29.60 -14.62 -0.86
CA GLU A 114 -29.86 -13.21 -0.56
C GLU A 114 -28.65 -12.72 0.25
N LYS A 115 -27.58 -12.33 -0.45
CA LYS A 115 -26.53 -11.52 0.17
C LYS A 115 -27.22 -10.23 0.56
N ILE A 116 -27.54 -10.11 1.84
CA ILE A 116 -28.07 -8.88 2.41
C ILE A 116 -26.97 -7.82 2.24
N ILE A 117 -27.10 -7.00 1.21
CA ILE A 117 -26.25 -5.84 1.01
C ILE A 117 -26.71 -4.80 2.02
N VAL A 118 -26.02 -4.71 3.16
CA VAL A 118 -26.28 -3.69 4.17
C VAL A 118 -25.68 -2.38 3.68
N VAL A 119 -26.55 -1.48 3.23
CA VAL A 119 -26.16 -0.11 2.85
C VAL A 119 -26.23 0.79 4.09
N ALA A 120 -25.27 1.71 4.24
CA ALA A 120 -25.29 2.71 5.30
C ALA A 120 -26.57 3.54 5.22
N ARG A 121 -27.14 3.91 6.39
CA ARG A 121 -28.32 4.78 6.40
C ARG A 121 -27.94 6.17 5.87
N PRO A 122 -28.88 6.89 5.24
CA PRO A 122 -28.63 8.26 4.80
C PRO A 122 -28.04 9.11 5.93
N GLY A 123 -26.86 9.69 5.69
CA GLY A 123 -26.16 10.58 6.63
C GLY A 123 -25.20 9.91 7.62
N GLU A 124 -25.16 8.58 7.76
CA GLU A 124 -24.19 7.90 8.64
C GLU A 124 -22.75 8.15 8.20
N ILE A 125 -22.49 8.00 6.90
CA ILE A 125 -21.18 8.27 6.29
C ILE A 125 -20.75 9.73 6.53
N ARG A 126 -21.70 10.67 6.45
CA ARG A 126 -21.43 12.10 6.65
C ARG A 126 -21.03 12.41 8.09
N LYS A 127 -21.75 11.85 9.07
CA LYS A 127 -21.42 12.02 10.50
C LYS A 127 -20.03 11.47 10.82
N GLU A 128 -19.71 10.30 10.28
CA GLU A 128 -18.40 9.68 10.48
C GLU A 128 -17.28 10.52 9.85
N TYR A 129 -17.49 11.04 8.64
CA TYR A 129 -16.55 11.95 7.97
C TYR A 129 -16.30 13.22 8.80
N GLU A 130 -17.36 13.87 9.29
CA GLU A 130 -17.24 15.09 10.10
C GLU A 130 -16.49 14.83 11.41
N ARG A 131 -16.75 13.68 12.05
CA ARG A 131 -16.04 13.24 13.26
C ARG A 131 -14.54 13.02 12.98
N GLN A 132 -14.20 12.33 11.89
CA GLN A 132 -12.80 12.11 11.52
C GLN A 132 -12.09 13.43 11.24
N LYS A 133 -12.74 14.33 10.49
CA LYS A 133 -12.20 15.67 10.21
C LYS A 133 -11.92 16.47 11.48
N GLN A 134 -12.85 16.47 12.45
CA GLN A 134 -12.65 17.14 13.74
C GLN A 134 -11.47 16.57 14.52
N ASN A 135 -11.34 15.24 14.54
CA ASN A 135 -10.23 14.58 15.22
C ASN A 135 -8.88 14.93 14.58
N GLU A 136 -8.79 14.91 13.24
CA GLU A 136 -7.58 15.32 12.51
C GLU A 136 -7.22 16.79 12.76
N GLU A 137 -8.20 17.70 12.76
CA GLU A 137 -8.00 19.12 13.06
C GLU A 137 -7.47 19.32 14.48
N GLU A 138 -7.98 18.58 15.47
CA GLU A 138 -7.52 18.64 16.85
C GLU A 138 -6.07 18.13 17.00
N GLU A 139 -5.74 17.00 16.39
CA GLU A 139 -4.39 16.44 16.43
C GLU A 139 -3.38 17.37 15.76
N LEU A 140 -3.74 17.97 14.62
CA LEU A 140 -2.90 18.96 13.96
C LEU A 140 -2.68 20.20 14.82
N ARG A 141 -3.71 20.65 15.56
CA ARG A 141 -3.58 21.77 16.50
C ARG A 141 -2.61 21.46 17.63
N LYS A 142 -2.73 20.28 18.25
CA LYS A 142 -1.80 19.83 19.31
C LYS A 142 -0.36 19.76 18.80
N LEU A 143 -0.16 19.22 17.59
CA LEU A 143 1.15 19.13 16.97
C LEU A 143 1.76 20.53 16.76
N ARG A 144 0.98 21.48 16.22
CA ARG A 144 1.44 22.87 16.01
C ARG A 144 1.81 23.55 17.32
N GLU A 145 1.03 23.35 18.38
CA GLU A 145 1.33 23.90 19.71
C GLU A 145 2.61 23.29 20.30
N ALA A 146 2.82 21.99 20.15
CA ALA A 146 4.03 21.31 20.59
C ALA A 146 5.26 21.78 19.81
N GLU A 147 5.15 21.91 18.48
CA GLU A 147 6.20 22.45 17.62
C GLU A 147 6.53 23.89 18.01
N ALA A 148 5.53 24.77 18.16
CA ALA A 148 5.73 26.15 18.56
C ALA A 148 6.44 26.25 19.92
N LYS A 149 6.07 25.41 20.90
CA LYS A 149 6.75 25.36 22.21
C LYS A 149 8.20 24.90 22.05
N ALA A 150 8.46 23.85 21.26
CA ALA A 150 9.81 23.36 21.01
C ALA A 150 10.66 24.42 20.31
N SER A 151 10.12 25.12 19.31
CA SER A 151 10.77 26.23 18.61
C SER A 151 11.08 27.38 19.56
N GLN A 152 10.12 27.79 20.40
CA GLN A 152 10.34 28.85 21.39
C GLN A 152 11.44 28.49 22.39
N MET A 153 11.47 27.26 22.88
CA MET A 153 12.53 26.78 23.78
C MET A 153 13.89 26.80 23.09
N LEU A 154 13.96 26.39 21.82
CA LEU A 154 15.20 26.40 21.04
C LEU A 154 15.70 27.83 20.80
N ILE A 155 14.83 28.75 20.39
CA ILE A 155 15.17 30.17 20.18
C ILE A 155 15.76 30.75 21.46
N LYS A 156 15.08 30.57 22.60
CA LYS A 156 15.58 31.05 23.90
C LYS A 156 16.96 30.50 24.25
N LYS A 157 17.23 29.24 23.92
CA LYS A 157 18.54 28.64 24.15
C LYS A 157 19.62 29.26 23.25
N LEU A 158 19.31 29.48 21.98
CA LEU A 158 20.23 30.13 21.03
C LEU A 158 20.54 31.57 21.46
N GLU A 159 19.54 32.33 21.90
CA GLU A 159 19.72 33.69 22.43
C GLU A 159 20.68 33.71 23.62
N GLN A 160 20.53 32.77 24.56
CA GLN A 160 21.44 32.64 25.71
C GLN A 160 22.87 32.31 25.28
N GLU A 161 23.05 31.40 24.31
CA GLU A 161 24.36 31.06 23.77
C GLU A 161 25.02 32.25 23.06
N ASP A 162 24.24 33.03 22.31
CA ASP A 162 24.73 34.21 21.60
C ASP A 162 25.07 35.36 22.55
N ASP A 163 24.27 35.58 23.58
CA ASP A 163 24.58 36.55 24.65
C ASP A 163 25.84 36.15 25.42
N TYR A 164 26.02 34.86 25.71
CA TYR A 164 27.25 34.34 26.32
C TYR A 164 28.47 34.57 25.42
N LYS A 165 28.38 34.23 24.13
CA LYS A 165 29.45 34.49 23.16
C LYS A 165 29.79 35.98 23.08
N ARG A 166 28.77 36.84 23.05
CA ARG A 166 28.93 38.30 23.03
C ARG A 166 29.65 38.80 24.27
N ALA A 167 29.27 38.34 25.46
CA ALA A 167 29.93 38.70 26.71
C ALA A 167 31.41 38.24 26.76
N VAL A 168 31.68 37.00 26.33
CA VAL A 168 33.05 36.48 26.23
C VAL A 168 33.88 37.30 25.22
N MET A 169 33.29 37.66 24.08
CA MET A 169 33.96 38.49 23.07
C MET A 169 34.25 39.89 23.60
N GLU A 170 33.31 40.50 24.31
CA GLU A 170 33.48 41.82 24.93
C GLU A 170 34.61 41.81 25.97
N GLU A 171 34.69 40.77 26.79
CA GLU A 171 35.76 40.64 27.78
C GLU A 171 37.14 40.45 27.13
N LYS A 172 37.21 39.65 26.06
CA LYS A 172 38.43 39.54 25.24
C LYS A 172 38.84 40.89 24.65
N MET A 173 37.90 41.65 24.10
CA MET A 173 38.18 42.98 23.54
C MET A 173 38.72 43.94 24.61
N LYS A 174 38.22 43.89 25.85
CA LYS A 174 38.76 44.70 26.97
C LYS A 174 40.22 44.33 27.27
N ILE A 175 40.52 43.03 27.35
CA ILE A 175 41.88 42.53 27.57
C ILE A 175 42.80 42.96 26.42
N ASP A 176 42.39 42.75 25.17
CA ASP A 176 43.15 43.11 23.97
C ASP A 176 43.42 44.63 23.92
N ALA A 177 42.45 45.46 24.30
CA ALA A 177 42.63 46.90 24.39
C ALA A 177 43.66 47.31 25.45
N ILE A 178 43.71 46.63 26.60
CA ILE A 178 44.73 46.86 27.63
C ILE A 178 46.11 46.46 27.10
N ILE A 179 46.22 45.30 26.44
CA ILE A 179 47.47 44.81 25.83
C ILE A 179 47.96 45.80 24.77
N ALA A 180 47.08 46.25 23.87
CA ALA A 180 47.39 47.23 22.84
C ALA A 180 47.89 48.55 23.44
N LYS A 181 47.25 49.07 24.49
CA LYS A 181 47.71 50.27 25.21
C LYS A 181 49.12 50.09 25.81
N LYS A 182 49.41 48.92 26.39
CA LYS A 182 50.74 48.60 26.94
C LYS A 182 51.79 48.53 25.83
N LEU A 183 51.48 47.86 24.72
CA LEU A 183 52.36 47.77 23.55
C LEU A 183 52.65 49.14 22.95
N ALA A 184 51.64 50.00 22.79
CA ALA A 184 51.79 51.37 22.29
C ALA A 184 52.75 52.20 23.17
N LYS A 185 52.58 52.16 24.50
CA LYS A 185 53.49 52.85 25.44
C LYS A 185 54.94 52.36 25.32
N ARG A 186 55.14 51.05 25.16
CA ARG A 186 56.47 50.45 25.00
C ARG A 186 57.12 50.86 23.68
N LEU A 187 56.35 50.86 22.59
CA LEU A 187 56.81 51.32 21.28
C LEU A 187 57.18 52.81 21.27
N THR A 188 56.42 53.66 21.97
CA THR A 188 56.76 55.09 22.14
C THR A 188 58.02 55.33 23.00
N PHE A 189 58.39 54.38 23.86
CA PHE A 189 59.62 54.45 24.67
C PHE A 189 60.86 53.96 23.89
N ILE A 190 60.67 53.04 22.94
CA ILE A 190 61.75 52.48 22.10
C ILE A 190 62.04 53.38 20.88
N LEU A 191 61.06 54.17 20.40
CA LEU A 191 61.24 55.17 19.35
C LEU A 191 61.30 56.59 19.96
N PRO A 192 62.46 57.09 20.42
CA PRO A 192 62.58 58.49 20.79
C PRO A 192 62.39 59.34 19.52
N ARG A 193 61.49 60.33 19.58
CA ARG A 193 61.18 61.31 18.52
C ARG A 193 62.42 61.71 17.72
N LYS A 194 62.66 61.05 16.60
CA LYS A 194 63.30 61.60 15.41
C LYS A 194 62.73 60.84 14.24
N ILE A 195 61.79 61.45 13.54
CA ILE A 195 61.63 61.37 12.09
C ILE A 195 60.63 62.49 11.74
N GLN A 196 61.23 63.58 11.28
CA GLN A 196 60.57 64.74 10.69
C GLN A 196 60.30 64.35 9.23
N ILE A 197 59.11 63.86 8.91
CA ILE A 197 58.70 63.66 7.51
C ILE A 197 57.87 64.86 7.12
N LYS A 198 58.44 65.69 6.25
CA LYS A 198 57.76 66.78 5.55
C LYS A 198 56.52 66.23 4.86
N SER A 199 55.42 66.93 5.06
CA SER A 199 54.20 66.83 4.27
C SER A 199 54.49 66.99 2.78
N GLU A 200 54.00 66.07 1.97
CA GLU A 200 53.43 66.36 0.65
C GLU A 200 52.68 65.10 0.18
N VAL A 201 51.42 65.02 0.57
CA VAL A 201 50.43 64.15 -0.07
C VAL A 201 49.92 64.89 -1.30
N HIS A 202 50.39 64.48 -2.48
CA HIS A 202 49.72 64.77 -3.74
C HIS A 202 49.31 63.43 -4.36
N TRP A 203 48.12 62.96 -3.99
CA TRP A 203 47.41 61.91 -4.73
C TRP A 203 46.26 62.58 -5.47
N ILE A 204 46.58 63.02 -6.68
CA ILE A 204 45.62 63.23 -7.76
C ILE A 204 45.27 61.84 -8.31
N ASP A 205 43.96 61.62 -8.44
CA ASP A 205 43.24 60.70 -9.33
C ASP A 205 43.73 59.25 -9.46
N LEU A 206 42.82 58.31 -9.19
CA LEU A 206 42.37 57.41 -10.24
C LEU A 206 41.01 56.77 -9.89
N LEU A 207 40.10 56.99 -10.83
CA LEU A 207 38.81 56.33 -11.10
C LEU A 207 38.73 54.84 -10.73
#